data_AF-A0A841GLS7-F1
#
_entry.id   AF-A0A841GLS7-F1
#
_cell.length_a   1.000
_cell.length_b   1.000
_cell.length_c   1.000
_cell.angle_alpha   90.00
_cell.angle_beta   90.00
_cell.angle_gamma   90.00
#
_symmetry.space_group_name_H-M   'P 1'
#
loop_
_entity.id
_entity.type
_entity.pdbx_description
1 polymer ?
#
loop_
_entity_poly.entity_id
_entity_poly.type
_entity_poly.pdbx_seq_one_letter_code
_entity_poly.pdbx_strand_id
1 'polypeptide(L)'
;MLAPLERLGSLPVIAWTIIDARSRHTGNTRHIVRGGLAGPAAALAICRNGDDGFHLFSCDEQWQTVSDTWHETVDDAEAQAEFEYEGVSATWITV
;
A
#
# COMPACT_ATOMS: atom_id res chain seq x y z
N MET A 1 -18.76 6.03 7.06
CA MET A 1 -18.04 4.75 7.02
C MET A 1 -17.63 4.54 5.58
N LEU A 2 -16.33 4.48 5.27
CA LEU A 2 -15.87 4.13 3.92
C LEU A 2 -16.26 2.66 3.68
N ALA A 3 -16.76 2.34 2.49
CA ALA A 3 -17.00 0.94 2.13
C ALA A 3 -15.67 0.19 2.13
N PRO A 4 -15.64 -1.10 2.55
CA PRO A 4 -14.43 -1.89 2.49
C PRO A 4 -13.94 -2.00 1.04
N LEU A 5 -12.65 -1.75 0.82
CA LEU A 5 -12.01 -1.95 -0.48
C LEU A 5 -11.72 -3.45 -0.63
N GLU A 6 -12.67 -4.21 -1.18
CA GLU A 6 -12.50 -5.67 -1.35
C GLU A 6 -11.61 -6.05 -2.53
N ARG A 7 -11.49 -5.16 -3.52
CA ARG A 7 -10.68 -5.36 -4.73
C ARG A 7 -9.99 -4.08 -5.17
N LEU A 8 -8.79 -4.23 -5.70
CA LEU A 8 -8.06 -3.19 -6.41
C LEU A 8 -7.83 -3.67 -7.85
N GLY A 9 -8.57 -3.10 -8.79
CA GLY A 9 -8.70 -3.66 -10.13
C GLY A 9 -9.27 -5.09 -10.08
N SER A 10 -8.54 -6.07 -10.60
CA SER A 10 -8.93 -7.49 -10.54
C SER A 10 -8.39 -8.23 -9.32
N LEU A 11 -7.50 -7.62 -8.54
CA LEU A 11 -6.81 -8.32 -7.44
C LEU A 11 -7.62 -8.26 -6.14
N PRO A 12 -7.76 -9.39 -5.41
CA PRO A 12 -8.33 -9.39 -4.07
C PRO A 12 -7.47 -8.59 -3.09
N VAL A 13 -8.09 -7.71 -2.31
CA VAL A 13 -7.43 -6.98 -1.23
C VAL A 13 -7.47 -7.81 0.04
N ILE A 14 -6.34 -7.87 0.74
CA ILE A 14 -6.18 -8.53 2.05
C ILE A 14 -6.26 -7.51 3.17
N ALA A 15 -5.56 -6.39 3.02
CA ALA A 15 -5.57 -5.28 3.95
C ALA A 15 -5.36 -3.97 3.21
N TRP A 16 -5.90 -2.88 3.77
CA TRP A 16 -5.71 -1.55 3.22
C TRP A 16 -5.66 -0.51 4.34
N THR A 17 -5.08 0.65 4.05
CA THR A 17 -5.02 1.78 4.99
C THR A 17 -4.92 3.10 4.24
N ILE A 18 -5.37 4.17 4.89
CA ILE A 18 -5.22 5.55 4.40
C ILE A 18 -3.99 6.17 5.08
N ILE A 19 -3.17 6.85 4.30
CA ILE A 19 -2.06 7.65 4.81
C ILE A 19 -2.61 8.99 5.27
N ASP A 20 -2.69 9.16 6.59
CA ASP A 20 -3.10 10.39 7.24
C ASP A 20 -2.13 10.79 8.37
N ALA A 21 -2.53 11.74 9.21
CA ALA A 21 -1.72 12.28 10.30
C ALA A 21 -1.24 11.24 11.35
N ARG A 22 -1.78 10.02 11.34
CA ARG A 22 -1.31 8.90 12.17
C ARG A 22 -0.04 8.23 11.63
N SER A 23 0.31 8.52 10.38
CA SER A 23 1.47 7.97 9.68
C SER A 23 2.40 9.07 9.17
N ARG A 24 3.68 8.74 8.97
CA ARG A 24 4.68 9.66 8.42
C ARG A 24 5.47 9.00 7.31
N HIS A 25 5.42 9.57 6.11
CA HIS A 25 6.31 9.16 5.02
C HIS A 25 7.77 9.41 5.41
N THR A 26 8.58 8.35 5.40
CA THR A 26 9.96 8.36 5.91
C THR A 26 10.96 8.87 4.88
N GLY A 27 10.65 8.70 3.59
CA GLY A 27 11.58 8.96 2.48
C GLY A 27 12.67 7.90 2.32
N ASN A 28 12.57 6.77 3.03
CA ASN A 28 13.56 5.68 2.95
C ASN A 28 13.50 4.93 1.61
N THR A 29 12.34 4.91 0.94
CA THR A 29 12.16 4.40 -0.42
C THR A 29 11.90 5.55 -1.38
N ARG A 30 12.45 5.45 -2.60
CA ARG A 30 12.26 6.45 -3.67
C ARG A 30 11.66 5.75 -4.89
N HIS A 31 10.36 5.89 -5.07
CA HIS A 31 9.65 5.38 -6.25
C HIS A 31 9.82 6.36 -7.42
N ILE A 32 10.33 5.90 -8.56
CA ILE A 32 10.41 6.69 -9.79
C ILE A 32 9.32 6.22 -10.75
N VAL A 33 8.31 7.07 -10.96
CA VAL A 33 7.14 6.78 -11.81
C VAL A 33 7.19 7.72 -13.01
N ARG A 34 7.17 7.16 -14.23
CA ARG A 34 7.25 7.91 -15.50
C ARG A 34 8.42 8.92 -15.55
N GLY A 35 9.56 8.56 -14.93
CA GLY A 35 10.77 9.38 -14.90
C GLY A 35 10.81 10.49 -13.82
N GLY A 36 9.77 10.62 -12.99
CA GLY A 36 9.71 11.55 -11.87
C GLY A 36 9.70 10.82 -10.52
N LEU A 37 10.23 11.47 -9.47
CA LEU A 37 10.07 10.99 -8.10
C LEU A 37 8.60 11.10 -7.70
N ALA A 38 7.98 9.98 -7.35
CA ALA A 38 6.62 9.97 -6.82
C ALA A 38 6.61 10.61 -5.43
N GLY A 39 5.56 11.39 -5.15
CA GLY A 39 5.29 11.89 -3.81
C GLY A 39 4.77 10.78 -2.88
N PRO A 40 4.49 11.11 -1.61
CA PRO A 40 3.82 10.20 -0.69
C PRO A 40 2.49 9.70 -1.27
N ALA A 41 2.17 8.44 -0.99
CA ALA A 41 0.88 7.84 -1.28
C ALA A 41 -0.20 8.47 -0.41
N ALA A 42 -1.44 8.46 -0.89
CA ALA A 42 -2.62 8.77 -0.07
C ALA A 42 -3.19 7.51 0.60
N ALA A 43 -2.91 6.33 0.06
CA ALA A 43 -3.35 5.06 0.60
C ALA A 43 -2.43 3.91 0.20
N LEU A 44 -2.47 2.83 0.98
CA LEU A 44 -1.79 1.57 0.67
C LEU A 44 -2.79 0.42 0.64
N ALA A 45 -2.57 -0.55 -0.24
CA ALA A 45 -3.34 -1.80 -0.29
C ALA A 45 -2.42 -2.99 -0.51
N ILE A 46 -2.59 -4.03 0.31
CA ILE A 46 -1.97 -5.33 0.12
C ILE A 46 -2.96 -6.20 -0.64
N CYS A 47 -2.57 -6.66 -1.82
CA CYS A 47 -3.40 -7.50 -2.67
C CYS A 47 -2.73 -8.85 -2.91
N ARG A 48 -3.54 -9.92 -2.95
CA ARG A 48 -3.06 -11.26 -3.28
C ARG A 48 -2.87 -11.40 -4.79
N ASN A 49 -1.71 -11.92 -5.20
CA ASN A 49 -1.40 -12.21 -6.59
C ASN A 49 -1.39 -13.72 -6.84
N GLY A 50 -2.57 -14.30 -7.07
CA GLY A 50 -2.70 -15.74 -7.27
C GLY A 50 -2.15 -16.54 -6.07
N ASP A 51 -1.33 -17.55 -6.36
CA ASP A 51 -0.60 -18.34 -5.36
C ASP A 51 0.86 -17.89 -5.19
N ASP A 52 1.24 -16.81 -5.87
CA ASP A 52 2.63 -16.37 -6.07
C ASP A 52 2.99 -15.17 -5.18
N GLY A 53 2.29 -14.92 -4.07
CA GLY A 53 2.61 -13.84 -3.12
C GLY A 53 1.67 -12.63 -3.17
N PHE A 54 2.19 -11.47 -2.78
CA PHE A 54 1.42 -10.26 -2.50
C PHE A 54 2.04 -9.02 -3.13
N HIS A 55 1.20 -8.10 -3.62
CA HIS A 55 1.63 -6.75 -3.98
C HIS A 55 1.20 -5.75 -2.91
N LEU A 56 2.14 -4.91 -2.49
CA LEU A 56 1.85 -3.67 -1.79
C LEU A 56 1.72 -2.55 -2.82
N PHE A 57 0.51 -2.07 -3.04
CA PHE A 57 0.22 -0.94 -3.92
C PHE A 57 0.25 0.37 -3.14
N SER A 58 0.94 1.36 -3.67
CA SER A 58 0.74 2.76 -3.32
C SER A 58 -0.36 3.34 -4.21
N CYS A 59 -1.27 4.09 -3.62
CA CYS A 59 -2.42 4.65 -4.32
C CYS A 59 -2.57 6.16 -4.06
N ASP A 60 -3.18 6.84 -5.02
CA ASP A 60 -3.67 8.21 -4.82
C ASP A 60 -5.01 8.23 -4.05
N GLU A 61 -5.56 9.43 -3.84
CA GLU A 61 -6.80 9.66 -3.09
C GLU A 61 -8.03 8.99 -3.75
N GLN A 62 -7.93 8.57 -5.02
CA GLN A 62 -8.97 7.89 -5.79
C GLN A 62 -8.69 6.39 -5.94
N TRP A 63 -7.78 5.82 -5.13
CA TRP A 63 -7.34 4.44 -5.22
C TRP A 63 -6.77 4.05 -6.60
N GLN A 64 -6.26 5.02 -7.38
CA GLN A 64 -5.49 4.70 -8.57
C GLN A 64 -4.07 4.33 -8.16
N THR A 65 -3.55 3.24 -8.73
CA THR A 65 -2.22 2.75 -8.40
C THR A 65 -1.14 3.68 -8.95
N VAL A 66 -0.20 4.04 -8.08
CA VAL A 66 0.94 4.92 -8.40
C VAL A 66 2.20 4.08 -8.58
N SER A 67 2.48 3.20 -7.62
CA SER A 67 3.54 2.21 -7.69
C SER A 67 3.13 0.93 -6.96
N ASP A 68 3.92 -0.13 -7.13
CA ASP A 68 3.76 -1.37 -6.39
C ASP A 68 5.11 -1.99 -6.08
N THR A 69 5.11 -2.84 -5.05
CA THR A 69 6.24 -3.73 -4.72
C THR A 69 5.68 -5.13 -4.48
N TRP A 70 6.40 -6.15 -4.95
CA TRP A 70 6.02 -7.55 -4.74
C TRP A 70 6.74 -8.12 -3.51
N HIS A 71 6.03 -8.96 -2.76
CA HIS A 71 6.47 -9.58 -1.52
C HIS A 71 5.99 -11.03 -1.44
N GLU A 72 6.78 -11.88 -0.80
CA GLU A 72 6.45 -13.30 -0.64
C GLU A 72 5.34 -13.50 0.39
N THR A 73 5.32 -12.68 1.45
CA THR A 73 4.34 -12.77 2.55
C THR A 73 3.63 -11.43 2.79
N VAL A 74 2.49 -11.49 3.50
CA VAL A 74 1.79 -10.29 3.98
C VAL A 74 2.66 -9.52 4.97
N ASP A 75 3.37 -10.23 5.87
CA ASP A 75 4.24 -9.61 6.87
C ASP A 75 5.38 -8.82 6.21
N ASP A 76 5.96 -9.32 5.12
CA ASP A 76 6.98 -8.58 4.36
C ASP A 76 6.40 -7.31 3.71
N ALA A 77 5.18 -7.39 3.18
CA ALA A 77 4.47 -6.24 2.62
C ALA A 77 4.13 -5.19 3.71
N GLU A 78 3.68 -5.62 4.89
CA GLU A 78 3.44 -4.72 6.03
C GLU A 78 4.74 -4.10 6.55
N ALA A 79 5.83 -4.87 6.61
CA ALA A 79 7.14 -4.38 7.01
C ALA A 79 7.69 -3.34 6.02
N GLN A 80 7.52 -3.57 4.72
CA GLN A 80 7.85 -2.58 3.68
C GLN A 80 7.01 -1.31 3.82
N ALA A 81 5.71 -1.46 4.10
CA ALA A 81 4.83 -0.32 4.32
C ALA A 81 5.24 0.50 5.54
N GLU A 82 5.57 -0.14 6.67
CA GLU A 82 6.06 0.54 7.88
C GLU A 82 7.40 1.23 7.66
N PHE A 83 8.29 0.61 6.88
CA PHE A 83 9.57 1.20 6.51
C PHE A 83 9.40 2.48 5.68
N GLU A 84 8.39 2.55 4.82
CA GLU A 84 8.05 3.72 3.99
C GLU A 84 7.17 4.74 4.71
N TYR A 85 6.28 4.29 5.59
CA TYR A 85 5.28 5.09 6.31
C TYR A 85 5.21 4.64 7.77
N GLU A 86 6.02 5.29 8.60
CA GLU A 86 6.07 5.00 10.04
C GLU A 86 4.70 5.23 10.68
N GLY A 87 4.24 4.26 11.46
CA GLY A 87 2.94 4.24 12.14
C GLY A 87 1.83 3.51 11.39
N VAL A 88 2.04 3.09 10.14
CA VAL A 88 1.00 2.48 9.30
C VAL A 88 0.53 1.13 9.83
N SER A 89 1.41 0.37 10.50
CA SER A 89 1.11 -0.94 11.09
C SER A 89 -0.06 -0.90 12.09
N ALA A 90 -0.34 0.26 12.69
CA ALA A 90 -1.44 0.45 13.63
C ALA A 90 -2.79 0.76 12.98
N THR A 91 -2.86 0.83 11.64
CA THR A 91 -3.99 1.41 10.92
C THR A 91 -4.59 0.51 9.83
N TRP A 92 -4.04 -0.69 9.63
CA TRP A 92 -4.56 -1.65 8.68
C TRP A 92 -6.03 -2.01 8.94
N ILE A 93 -6.80 -2.02 7.86
CA ILE A 93 -8.16 -2.55 7.83
C ILE A 93 -8.11 -3.82 6.99
N THR A 94 -8.28 -4.96 7.65
CA THR A 94 -8.34 -6.28 7.02
C THR A 94 -9.72 -6.51 6.41
N VAL A 95 -9.76 -7.18 5.25
CA VAL A 95 -10.99 -7.53 4.52
C VAL A 95 -11.40 -8.98 4.82
#